data_AF-A0A180FAQ1-F1
#
_entry.id   AF-A0A180FAQ1-F1
#
_cell.length_a   1.000
_cell.length_b   1.000
_cell.length_c   1.000
_cell.angle_alpha   90.00
_cell.angle_beta   90.00
_cell.angle_gamma   90.00
#
_symmetry.space_group_name_H-M   'P 1'
#
loop_
_entity.id
_entity.type
_entity.pdbx_description
1 polymer ?
#
loop_
_entity_poly.entity_id
_entity_poly.type
_entity_poly.pdbx_seq_one_letter_code
_entity_poly.pdbx_strand_id
1 'polypeptide(L)'
;MFEIVRDVLLSDVGSFSFVFALVTLSAYAIHQVTKFITLIQIGRSLSEKRADAVDVRLDKFEIRVDKIEHDIKDIKTDVNMLKVDIAMVKGDVTMIKGVVTAIKEALVNIAPSGTYIQSLSPLSLTSKGISVNNELHLASRIADNWEEIERCIDGRVKDKNAYDIQQFCIKQATADLSMFLPDSDISDIKAFAYNKGTSVESFGGLIGVIIRDAYFKHHKIDTKEVNGNDSDKKSAT
;
A
#
# COMPACT_ATOMS: atom_id res chain seq x y z
N MET A 1 47.24 -86.30 21.94
CA MET A 1 47.28 -85.60 23.24
C MET A 1 47.54 -86.58 24.39
N PHE A 2 46.81 -87.70 24.48
CA PHE A 2 46.99 -88.71 25.54
C PHE A 2 48.38 -89.38 25.55
N GLU A 3 48.97 -89.66 24.37
CA GLU A 3 50.32 -90.26 24.28
C GLU A 3 51.44 -89.30 24.73
N ILE A 4 51.36 -88.02 24.36
CA ILE A 4 52.32 -86.98 24.76
C ILE A 4 52.25 -86.74 26.28
N VAL A 5 51.05 -86.76 26.86
CA VAL A 5 50.84 -86.62 28.31
C VAL A 5 51.40 -87.83 29.07
N ARG A 6 51.21 -89.04 28.54
CA ARG A 6 51.77 -90.29 29.10
C ARG A 6 53.30 -90.28 29.10
N ASP A 7 53.93 -89.87 28.00
CA ASP A 7 55.39 -89.88 27.86
C ASP A 7 56.08 -88.82 28.75
N VAL A 8 55.43 -87.68 29.02
CA VAL A 8 55.93 -86.65 29.94
C VAL A 8 55.84 -87.10 31.41
N LEU A 9 54.74 -87.78 31.80
CA LEU A 9 54.55 -88.32 33.15
C LEU A 9 55.54 -89.45 33.51
N LEU A 10 56.09 -90.14 32.51
CA LEU A 10 57.08 -91.23 32.69
C LEU A 10 58.54 -90.73 32.65
N SER A 11 58.78 -89.43 32.44
CA SER A 11 60.12 -88.84 32.45
C SER A 11 60.58 -88.46 33.86
N ASP A 12 61.91 -88.43 34.12
CA ASP A 12 62.51 -88.08 35.42
C ASP A 12 62.10 -86.69 35.98
N VAL A 13 61.46 -85.84 35.17
CA VAL A 13 61.11 -84.44 35.47
C VAL A 13 59.59 -84.20 35.58
N GLY A 14 58.77 -85.20 35.24
CA GLY A 14 57.33 -85.05 35.04
C GLY A 14 56.46 -85.50 36.21
N SER A 15 56.34 -84.68 37.26
CA SER A 15 55.34 -84.91 38.32
C SER A 15 53.91 -84.65 37.80
N PHE A 16 52.93 -85.45 38.24
CA PHE A 16 51.50 -85.28 37.95
C PHE A 16 51.01 -83.84 38.17
N SER A 17 51.50 -83.18 39.24
CA SER A 17 51.15 -81.80 39.57
C SER A 17 51.62 -80.78 38.53
N PHE A 18 52.77 -81.02 37.89
CA PHE A 18 53.32 -80.14 36.85
C PHE A 18 52.48 -80.21 35.57
N VAL A 19 52.11 -81.43 35.16
CA VAL A 19 51.25 -81.64 33.99
C VAL A 19 49.85 -81.05 34.23
N PHE A 20 49.28 -81.26 35.42
CA PHE A 20 47.99 -80.67 35.80
C PHE A 20 48.03 -79.13 35.75
N ALA A 21 49.08 -78.52 36.32
CA ALA A 21 49.24 -77.07 36.28
C ALA A 21 49.32 -76.51 34.85
N LEU A 22 50.04 -77.18 33.95
CA LEU A 22 50.10 -76.80 32.53
C LEU A 22 48.74 -76.92 31.85
N VAL A 23 47.99 -77.99 32.11
CA VAL A 23 46.64 -78.16 31.54
C VAL A 23 45.70 -77.07 32.06
N THR A 24 45.69 -76.78 33.37
CA THR A 24 44.86 -75.71 33.93
C THR A 24 45.23 -74.33 33.38
N LEU A 25 46.53 -74.07 33.19
CA LEU A 25 47.01 -72.83 32.60
C LEU A 25 46.57 -72.71 31.13
N SER A 26 46.65 -73.80 30.36
CA SER A 26 46.19 -73.83 28.98
C SER A 26 44.68 -73.61 28.86
N ALA A 27 43.88 -74.23 29.74
CA ALA A 27 42.43 -74.02 29.79
C ALA A 27 42.08 -72.58 30.18
N TYR A 28 42.80 -72.01 31.15
CA TYR A 28 42.66 -70.60 31.53
C TYR A 28 43.03 -69.65 30.38
N ALA A 29 44.12 -69.92 29.65
CA ALA A 29 44.53 -69.15 28.48
C ALA A 29 43.46 -69.24 27.36
N ILE A 30 42.93 -70.44 27.06
CA ILE A 30 41.84 -70.64 26.09
C ILE A 30 40.59 -69.86 26.51
N HIS A 31 40.21 -69.91 27.79
CA HIS A 31 39.07 -69.16 28.30
C HIS A 31 39.26 -67.65 28.13
N GLN A 32 40.45 -67.12 28.46
CA GLN A 32 40.76 -65.70 28.29
C GLN A 32 40.71 -65.27 26.82
N VAL A 33 41.31 -66.04 25.91
CA VAL A 33 41.25 -65.75 24.47
C VAL A 33 39.80 -65.78 23.96
N THR A 34 39.02 -66.78 24.36
CA THR A 34 37.60 -66.89 23.98
C THR A 34 36.78 -65.70 24.48
N LYS A 35 37.02 -65.25 25.72
CA LYS A 35 36.39 -64.05 26.29
C LYS A 35 36.77 -62.78 25.51
N PHE A 36 38.05 -62.61 25.16
CA PHE A 36 38.50 -61.47 24.34
C PHE A 36 37.86 -61.46 22.95
N ILE A 37 37.83 -62.60 22.26
CA ILE A 37 37.20 -62.73 20.94
C ILE A 37 35.71 -62.36 21.01
N THR A 38 35.01 -62.85 22.05
CA THR A 38 33.59 -62.56 22.25
C THR A 38 33.33 -61.07 22.46
N LEU A 39 34.15 -60.39 23.28
CA LEU A 39 34.03 -58.94 23.50
C LEU A 39 34.27 -58.14 22.22
N ILE A 40 35.27 -58.54 21.42
CA ILE A 40 35.55 -57.92 20.12
C ILE A 40 34.35 -58.11 19.17
N GLN A 41 33.76 -59.30 19.14
CA GLN A 41 32.60 -59.60 18.29
C GLN A 41 31.37 -58.78 18.69
N ILE A 42 31.10 -58.65 20.00
CA ILE A 42 30.03 -57.77 20.50
C ILE A 42 30.30 -56.33 20.10
N GLY A 43 31.52 -55.84 20.30
CA GLY A 43 31.92 -54.47 19.92
C GLY A 43 31.73 -54.18 18.43
N ARG A 44 32.11 -55.13 17.56
CA ARG A 44 31.88 -55.05 16.11
C ARG A 44 30.39 -55.01 15.77
N SER A 45 29.58 -55.91 16.33
CA SER A 45 28.14 -55.95 16.08
C SER A 45 27.41 -54.67 16.51
N LEU A 46 27.86 -54.04 17.60
CA LEU A 46 27.32 -52.76 18.06
C LEU A 46 27.75 -51.61 17.13
N SER A 47 29.00 -51.63 16.66
CA SER A 47 29.51 -50.65 15.72
C SER A 47 28.78 -50.74 14.37
N GLU A 48 28.48 -51.94 13.90
CA GLU A 48 27.71 -52.20 12.66
C GLU A 48 26.29 -51.63 12.78
N LYS A 49 25.56 -51.96 13.86
CA LYS A 49 24.24 -51.36 14.11
C LYS A 49 24.24 -49.83 14.18
N ARG A 50 25.32 -49.24 14.70
CA ARG A 50 25.49 -47.78 14.71
C ARG A 50 25.75 -47.24 13.32
N ALA A 51 26.53 -47.94 12.50
CA ALA A 51 26.76 -47.58 11.10
C ALA A 51 25.45 -47.63 10.31
N ASP A 52 24.68 -48.71 10.41
CA ASP A 52 23.37 -48.84 9.75
C ASP A 52 22.39 -47.73 10.17
N ALA A 53 22.36 -47.40 11.47
CA ALA A 53 21.51 -46.34 11.98
C ALA A 53 21.93 -44.95 11.48
N VAL A 54 23.22 -44.73 11.21
CA VAL A 54 23.74 -43.51 10.59
C VAL A 54 23.36 -43.45 9.12
N ASP A 55 23.49 -44.57 8.40
CA ASP A 55 23.15 -44.69 6.98
C ASP A 55 21.67 -44.36 6.73
N VAL A 56 20.75 -44.96 7.49
CA VAL A 56 19.32 -44.65 7.42
C VAL A 56 19.00 -43.17 7.70
N ARG A 57 19.75 -42.54 8.61
CA ARG A 57 19.58 -41.10 8.90
C ARG A 57 20.11 -40.24 7.77
N LEU A 58 21.16 -40.68 7.09
CA LEU A 58 21.76 -40.01 5.94
C LEU A 58 20.80 -40.06 4.75
N ASP A 59 20.22 -41.22 4.43
CA ASP A 59 19.19 -41.36 3.39
C ASP A 59 18.01 -40.43 3.64
N LYS A 60 17.53 -40.38 4.89
CA LYS A 60 16.44 -39.47 5.28
C LYS A 60 16.84 -38.00 5.20
N PHE A 61 18.12 -37.68 5.34
CA PHE A 61 18.62 -36.32 5.16
C PHE A 61 18.69 -35.97 3.68
N GLU A 62 19.23 -36.86 2.84
CA GLU A 62 19.32 -36.71 1.39
C GLU A 62 17.94 -36.46 0.77
N ILE A 63 16.94 -37.30 1.09
CA ILE A 63 15.55 -37.10 0.62
C ILE A 63 14.98 -35.72 1.01
N ARG A 64 15.31 -35.24 2.22
CA ARG A 64 14.85 -33.92 2.67
C ARG A 64 15.57 -32.79 1.95
N VAL A 65 16.86 -32.96 1.68
CA VAL A 65 17.65 -31.99 0.90
C VAL A 65 17.12 -31.90 -0.52
N ASP A 66 16.87 -33.02 -1.20
CA ASP A 66 16.29 -33.06 -2.55
C ASP A 66 14.95 -32.33 -2.61
N LYS A 67 14.09 -32.55 -1.61
CA LYS A 67 12.81 -31.85 -1.52
C LYS A 67 12.99 -30.34 -1.35
N ILE A 68 13.91 -29.94 -0.47
CA ILE A 68 14.22 -28.52 -0.25
C ILE A 68 14.77 -27.89 -1.54
N GLU A 69 15.64 -28.57 -2.27
CA GLU A 69 16.17 -28.09 -3.55
C GLU A 69 15.06 -27.89 -4.59
N HIS A 70 14.11 -28.83 -4.67
CA HIS A 70 12.93 -28.69 -5.53
C HIS A 70 12.07 -27.50 -5.12
N ASP A 71 11.70 -27.40 -3.84
CA ASP A 71 10.89 -26.29 -3.31
C ASP A 71 11.58 -24.93 -3.58
N ILE A 72 12.90 -24.84 -3.42
CA ILE A 72 13.68 -23.62 -3.72
C ILE A 72 13.61 -23.26 -5.21
N LYS A 73 13.67 -24.26 -6.11
CA LYS A 73 13.57 -24.04 -7.55
C LYS A 73 12.19 -23.54 -7.97
N ASP A 74 11.13 -24.07 -7.36
CA ASP A 74 9.76 -23.62 -7.59
C ASP A 74 9.56 -22.19 -7.08
N ILE A 75 9.98 -21.91 -5.84
CA ILE A 75 9.93 -20.56 -5.26
C ILE A 75 10.68 -19.55 -6.15
N LYS A 76 11.85 -19.93 -6.69
CA LYS A 76 12.61 -19.06 -7.59
C LYS A 76 11.84 -18.74 -8.87
N THR A 77 11.08 -19.70 -9.39
CA THR A 77 10.23 -19.52 -10.56
C THR A 77 9.07 -18.57 -10.24
N ASP A 78 8.37 -18.80 -9.12
CA ASP A 78 7.27 -17.94 -8.67
C ASP A 78 7.72 -16.49 -8.43
N VAL A 79 8.86 -16.30 -7.76
CA VAL A 79 9.45 -14.97 -7.52
C VAL A 79 9.75 -14.25 -8.84
N ASN A 80 10.19 -14.96 -9.89
CA ASN A 80 10.43 -14.35 -11.19
C ASN A 80 9.12 -13.95 -11.88
N MET A 81 8.07 -14.76 -11.79
CA MET A 81 6.74 -14.41 -12.31
C MET A 81 6.18 -13.17 -11.59
N LEU A 82 6.25 -13.14 -10.25
CA LEU A 82 5.80 -11.98 -9.47
C LEU A 82 6.53 -10.69 -9.85
N LYS A 83 7.83 -10.75 -10.18
CA LYS A 83 8.57 -9.58 -10.66
C LYS A 83 8.02 -9.06 -12.00
N VAL A 84 7.61 -9.95 -12.90
CA VAL A 84 6.98 -9.58 -14.18
C VAL A 84 5.63 -8.92 -13.92
N ASP A 85 4.79 -9.53 -13.09
CA ASP A 85 3.46 -8.99 -12.77
C ASP A 85 3.57 -7.59 -12.13
N ILE A 86 4.50 -7.39 -11.19
CA ILE A 86 4.75 -6.08 -10.57
C ILE A 86 5.19 -5.04 -11.61
N ALA A 87 6.02 -5.43 -12.59
CA ALA A 87 6.42 -4.53 -13.67
C ALA A 87 5.23 -4.10 -14.54
N MET A 88 4.31 -5.03 -14.85
CA MET A 88 3.09 -4.75 -15.60
C MET A 88 2.16 -3.80 -14.82
N VAL A 89 1.89 -4.09 -13.55
CA VAL A 89 1.06 -3.23 -12.68
C VAL A 89 1.64 -1.82 -12.57
N LYS A 90 2.96 -1.68 -12.47
CA LYS A 90 3.62 -0.37 -12.46
C LYS A 90 3.40 0.40 -13.77
N GLY A 91 3.38 -0.30 -14.91
CA GLY A 91 3.02 0.24 -16.21
C GLY A 91 1.58 0.77 -16.23
N ASP A 92 0.63 -0.05 -15.81
CA ASP A 92 -0.79 0.31 -15.75
C ASP A 92 -1.03 1.52 -14.84
N VAL A 93 -0.42 1.54 -13.65
CA VAL A 93 -0.52 2.68 -12.73
C VAL A 93 0.03 3.97 -13.35
N THR A 94 1.09 3.88 -14.15
CA THR A 94 1.66 5.04 -14.85
C THR A 94 0.69 5.55 -15.92
N MET A 95 0.05 4.65 -16.67
CA MET A 95 -0.97 5.01 -17.65
C MET A 95 -2.18 5.66 -16.97
N ILE A 96 -2.69 5.07 -15.89
CA ILE A 96 -3.82 5.60 -15.11
C ILE A 96 -3.51 7.01 -14.60
N LYS A 97 -2.30 7.25 -14.07
CA LYS A 97 -1.88 8.61 -13.67
C LYS A 97 -1.94 9.59 -14.83
N GLY A 98 -1.49 9.20 -16.02
CA GLY A 98 -1.60 10.02 -17.22
C GLY A 98 -3.05 10.35 -17.57
N VAL A 99 -3.93 9.34 -17.58
CA VAL A 99 -5.36 9.51 -17.85
C VAL A 99 -6.02 10.44 -16.81
N VAL A 100 -5.73 10.26 -15.52
CA VAL A 100 -6.27 11.11 -14.45
C VAL A 100 -5.82 12.57 -14.59
N THR A 101 -4.57 12.81 -14.95
CA THR A 101 -4.08 14.17 -15.23
C THR A 101 -4.80 14.80 -16.42
N ALA A 102 -4.94 14.06 -17.52
CA ALA A 102 -5.66 14.54 -18.70
C ALA A 102 -7.14 14.83 -18.41
N ILE A 103 -7.81 13.96 -17.63
CA ILE A 103 -9.18 14.17 -17.17
C ILE A 103 -9.27 15.44 -16.31
N LYS A 104 -8.33 15.66 -15.38
CA LYS A 104 -8.29 16.86 -14.54
C LYS A 104 -8.15 18.13 -15.38
N GLU A 105 -7.27 18.12 -16.37
CA GLU A 105 -7.10 19.24 -17.31
C GLU A 105 -8.37 19.48 -18.14
N ALA A 106 -8.99 18.41 -18.65
CA ALA A 106 -10.24 18.50 -19.38
C ALA A 106 -11.40 19.05 -18.52
N LEU A 107 -11.52 18.63 -17.26
CA LEU A 107 -12.53 19.12 -16.32
C LEU A 107 -12.40 20.63 -16.03
N VAL A 108 -11.17 21.16 -15.95
CA VAL A 108 -10.94 22.61 -15.84
C VAL A 108 -11.49 23.35 -17.06
N ASN A 109 -11.43 22.74 -18.23
CA ASN A 109 -11.89 23.33 -19.49
C ASN A 109 -13.38 23.14 -19.77
N ILE A 110 -14.04 22.14 -19.17
CA ILE A 110 -15.46 21.82 -19.40
C ILE A 110 -16.41 22.60 -18.47
N ALA A 111 -15.94 23.06 -17.30
CA ALA A 111 -16.73 23.96 -16.48
C ALA A 111 -16.60 25.41 -17.01
N PRO A 112 -17.67 26.06 -17.53
CA PRO A 112 -17.64 27.50 -17.85
C PRO A 112 -17.17 28.34 -16.64
N SER A 113 -17.38 27.83 -15.41
CA SER A 113 -16.93 28.42 -14.15
C SER A 113 -15.43 28.23 -13.84
N GLY A 114 -14.76 27.22 -14.40
CA GLY A 114 -13.35 26.88 -14.10
C GLY A 114 -12.32 27.84 -14.70
N THR A 115 -12.73 28.70 -15.65
CA THR A 115 -11.86 29.72 -16.24
C THR A 115 -11.60 30.87 -15.25
N TYR A 116 -12.64 31.28 -14.51
CA TYR A 116 -12.61 32.50 -13.69
C TYR A 116 -12.71 32.23 -12.19
N ILE A 117 -13.04 31.00 -11.77
CA ILE A 117 -13.25 30.62 -10.36
C ILE A 117 -12.53 29.31 -10.06
N GLN A 118 -11.95 29.21 -8.86
CA GLN A 118 -11.36 27.99 -8.33
C GLN A 118 -12.44 26.97 -7.97
N SER A 119 -12.18 25.69 -8.25
CA SER A 119 -13.16 24.60 -8.05
C SER A 119 -13.38 24.19 -6.59
N LEU A 120 -12.59 24.71 -5.65
CA LEU A 120 -12.67 24.36 -4.23
C LEU A 120 -13.50 25.40 -3.47
N SER A 121 -14.36 24.93 -2.56
CA SER A 121 -15.08 25.81 -1.65
C SER A 121 -14.16 26.31 -0.51
N PRO A 122 -14.28 27.57 -0.08
CA PRO A 122 -15.15 28.61 -0.65
C PRO A 122 -14.68 29.06 -2.04
N LEU A 123 -15.59 29.06 -3.01
CA LEU A 123 -15.29 29.36 -4.41
C LEU A 123 -14.63 30.74 -4.49
N SER A 124 -13.45 30.86 -5.09
CA SER A 124 -12.70 32.12 -5.13
C SER A 124 -12.26 32.43 -6.55
N LEU A 125 -12.05 33.70 -6.90
CA LEU A 125 -11.64 34.06 -8.25
C LEU A 125 -10.24 33.53 -8.59
N THR A 126 -10.04 33.03 -9.81
CA THR A 126 -8.71 32.74 -10.35
C THR A 126 -8.01 34.05 -10.75
N SER A 127 -6.70 34.00 -11.00
CA SER A 127 -5.97 35.18 -11.53
C SER A 127 -6.60 35.74 -12.81
N LYS A 128 -7.08 34.86 -13.69
CA LYS A 128 -7.80 35.25 -14.91
C LYS A 128 -9.16 35.90 -14.60
N GLY A 129 -9.88 35.38 -13.60
CA GLY A 129 -11.13 35.97 -13.10
C GLY A 129 -10.93 37.39 -12.57
N ILE A 130 -9.85 37.62 -11.80
CA ILE A 130 -9.48 38.94 -11.29
C ILE A 130 -9.18 39.91 -12.45
N SER A 131 -8.41 39.48 -13.46
CA SER A 131 -8.12 40.31 -14.64
C SER A 131 -9.39 40.73 -15.37
N VAL A 132 -10.31 39.79 -15.61
CA VAL A 132 -11.58 40.07 -16.31
C VAL A 132 -12.50 40.95 -15.46
N ASN A 133 -12.57 40.74 -14.14
CA ASN A 133 -13.32 41.64 -13.24
C ASN A 133 -12.84 43.09 -13.37
N ASN A 134 -11.53 43.30 -13.45
CA ASN A 134 -10.95 44.63 -13.59
C ASN A 134 -11.18 45.22 -15.00
N GLU A 135 -11.06 44.42 -16.06
CA GLU A 135 -11.25 44.86 -17.46
C GLU A 135 -12.71 45.26 -17.75
N LEU A 136 -13.68 44.54 -17.17
CA LEU A 136 -15.11 44.83 -17.31
C LEU A 136 -15.66 45.76 -16.21
N HIS A 137 -14.86 46.07 -15.20
CA HIS A 137 -15.27 46.84 -14.03
C HIS A 137 -16.51 46.22 -13.33
N LEU A 138 -16.55 44.89 -13.20
CA LEU A 138 -17.75 44.19 -12.68
C LEU A 138 -18.05 44.55 -11.23
N ALA A 139 -17.02 44.65 -10.39
CA ALA A 139 -17.20 45.01 -8.98
C ALA A 139 -17.85 46.40 -8.79
N SER A 140 -17.52 47.40 -9.63
CA SER A 140 -18.17 48.71 -9.55
C SER A 140 -19.60 48.67 -10.08
N ARG A 141 -19.83 47.99 -11.22
CA ARG A 141 -21.20 47.80 -11.77
C ARG A 141 -22.14 47.13 -10.77
N ILE A 142 -21.64 46.13 -10.03
CA ILE A 142 -22.38 45.46 -8.95
C ILE A 142 -22.64 46.41 -7.78
N ALA A 143 -21.66 47.24 -7.41
CA ALA A 143 -21.84 48.23 -6.35
C ALA A 143 -22.88 49.30 -6.72
N ASP A 144 -22.90 49.74 -7.98
CA ASP A 144 -23.85 50.74 -8.48
C ASP A 144 -25.30 50.24 -8.44
N ASN A 145 -25.52 48.93 -8.57
CA ASN A 145 -26.83 48.28 -8.50
C ASN A 145 -27.08 47.52 -7.18
N TRP A 146 -26.30 47.81 -6.12
CA TRP A 146 -26.27 46.97 -4.92
C TRP A 146 -27.62 46.83 -4.21
N GLU A 147 -28.39 47.91 -4.09
CA GLU A 147 -29.69 47.90 -3.38
C GLU A 147 -30.71 46.94 -4.03
N GLU A 148 -30.69 46.80 -5.35
CA GLU A 148 -31.55 45.86 -6.07
C GLU A 148 -31.09 44.41 -5.84
N ILE A 149 -29.79 44.19 -5.92
CA ILE A 149 -29.15 42.89 -5.73
C ILE A 149 -29.41 42.36 -4.31
N GLU A 150 -29.18 43.19 -3.29
CA GLU A 150 -29.38 42.85 -1.89
C GLU A 150 -30.85 42.49 -1.61
N ARG A 151 -31.79 43.33 -2.10
CA ARG A 151 -33.23 43.05 -1.98
C ARG A 151 -33.63 41.74 -2.66
N CYS A 152 -33.02 41.45 -3.80
CA CYS A 152 -33.26 40.25 -4.57
C CYS A 152 -32.79 38.98 -3.82
N ILE A 153 -31.62 39.05 -3.19
CA ILE A 153 -31.09 37.97 -2.34
C ILE A 153 -31.96 37.78 -1.11
N ASP A 154 -32.23 38.86 -0.37
CA ASP A 154 -32.98 38.82 0.89
C ASP A 154 -34.42 38.34 0.73
N GLY A 155 -35.05 38.65 -0.40
CA GLY A 155 -36.41 38.22 -0.72
C GLY A 155 -36.53 36.76 -1.18
N ARG A 156 -35.42 36.12 -1.60
CA ARG A 156 -35.44 34.78 -2.22
C ARG A 156 -34.66 33.73 -1.45
N VAL A 157 -33.68 34.12 -0.65
CA VAL A 157 -32.91 33.21 0.20
C VAL A 157 -33.49 33.19 1.61
N LYS A 158 -34.03 32.03 2.00
CA LYS A 158 -34.64 31.85 3.33
C LYS A 158 -33.57 31.86 4.42
N ASP A 159 -32.59 30.97 4.30
CA ASP A 159 -31.52 30.79 5.26
C ASP A 159 -30.28 31.55 4.79
N LYS A 160 -29.92 32.63 5.50
CA LYS A 160 -28.83 33.53 5.10
C LYS A 160 -27.44 33.00 5.51
N ASN A 161 -27.25 31.68 5.48
CA ASN A 161 -25.94 31.08 5.75
C ASN A 161 -25.03 31.16 4.50
N ALA A 162 -23.73 31.00 4.71
CA ALA A 162 -22.73 31.16 3.65
C ALA A 162 -22.95 30.20 2.45
N TYR A 163 -23.45 28.99 2.70
CA TYR A 163 -23.68 28.00 1.65
C TYR A 163 -24.87 28.38 0.76
N ASP A 164 -26.01 28.72 1.36
CA ASP A 164 -27.24 29.04 0.62
C ASP A 164 -27.10 30.33 -0.19
N ILE A 165 -26.45 31.35 0.38
CA ILE A 165 -26.11 32.58 -0.35
C ILE A 165 -25.18 32.27 -1.53
N GLN A 166 -24.15 31.44 -1.32
CA GLN A 166 -23.26 31.02 -2.42
C GLN A 166 -24.04 30.29 -3.52
N GLN A 167 -24.86 29.29 -3.17
CA GLN A 167 -25.64 28.52 -4.15
C GLN A 167 -26.59 29.41 -4.93
N PHE A 168 -27.25 30.35 -4.25
CA PHE A 168 -28.15 31.29 -4.87
C PHE A 168 -27.42 32.20 -5.86
N CYS A 169 -26.36 32.91 -5.42
CA CYS A 169 -25.65 33.86 -6.26
C CYS A 169 -25.06 33.20 -7.51
N ILE A 170 -24.43 32.03 -7.36
CA ILE A 170 -23.83 31.32 -8.50
C ILE A 170 -24.90 30.80 -9.46
N LYS A 171 -25.95 30.13 -8.94
CA LYS A 171 -27.00 29.56 -9.78
C LYS A 171 -27.75 30.63 -10.57
N GLN A 172 -28.13 31.73 -9.90
CA GLN A 172 -28.90 32.78 -10.56
C GLN A 172 -28.05 33.59 -11.52
N ALA A 173 -26.80 33.90 -11.19
CA ALA A 173 -25.95 34.66 -12.10
C ALA A 173 -25.58 33.86 -13.35
N THR A 174 -25.53 32.53 -13.25
CA THR A 174 -25.37 31.65 -14.43
C THR A 174 -26.66 31.50 -15.24
N ALA A 175 -27.84 31.49 -14.59
CA ALA A 175 -29.11 31.31 -15.27
C ALA A 175 -29.63 32.58 -15.95
N ASP A 176 -29.55 33.72 -15.25
CA ASP A 176 -30.10 35.00 -15.72
C ASP A 176 -29.38 36.20 -15.09
N LEU A 177 -28.52 36.85 -15.89
CA LEU A 177 -27.78 38.04 -15.46
C LEU A 177 -28.67 39.26 -15.26
N SER A 178 -29.85 39.32 -15.88
CA SER A 178 -30.78 40.46 -15.74
C SER A 178 -31.31 40.61 -14.32
N MET A 179 -31.20 39.56 -13.53
CA MET A 179 -31.55 39.55 -12.11
C MET A 179 -30.60 40.40 -11.24
N PHE A 180 -29.39 40.68 -11.73
CA PHE A 180 -28.36 41.39 -10.97
C PHE A 180 -27.78 42.60 -11.68
N LEU A 181 -27.84 42.65 -13.01
CA LEU A 181 -27.19 43.68 -13.82
C LEU A 181 -28.20 44.32 -14.79
N PRO A 182 -28.06 45.63 -15.07
CA PRO A 182 -28.87 46.30 -16.08
C PRO A 182 -28.48 45.82 -17.50
N ASP A 183 -29.40 45.99 -18.46
CA ASP A 183 -29.23 45.56 -19.85
C ASP A 183 -27.99 46.16 -20.54
N SER A 184 -27.57 47.37 -20.15
CA SER A 184 -26.33 48.01 -20.62
C SER A 184 -25.10 47.18 -20.25
N ASP A 185 -25.02 46.72 -19.01
CA ASP A 185 -23.88 45.98 -18.50
C ASP A 185 -23.82 44.58 -19.10
N ILE A 186 -24.99 43.95 -19.27
CA ILE A 186 -25.11 42.66 -19.93
C ILE A 186 -24.68 42.77 -21.39
N SER A 187 -24.98 43.89 -22.06
CA SER A 187 -24.55 44.14 -23.44
C SER A 187 -23.02 44.27 -23.54
N ASP A 188 -22.38 44.95 -22.59
CA ASP A 188 -20.92 45.04 -22.53
C ASP A 188 -20.26 43.67 -22.29
N ILE A 189 -20.83 42.87 -21.38
CA ILE A 189 -20.38 41.49 -21.13
C ILE A 189 -20.54 40.63 -22.40
N LYS A 190 -21.67 40.75 -23.11
CA LYS A 190 -21.91 40.07 -24.39
C LYS A 190 -20.89 40.45 -25.45
N ALA A 191 -20.60 41.74 -25.60
CA ALA A 191 -19.60 42.24 -26.55
C ALA A 191 -18.20 41.71 -26.22
N PHE A 192 -17.84 41.71 -24.94
CA PHE A 192 -16.57 41.16 -24.47
C PHE A 192 -16.47 39.65 -24.70
N ALA A 193 -17.53 38.90 -24.38
CA ALA A 193 -17.61 37.46 -24.58
C ALA A 193 -17.42 37.09 -26.05
N TYR A 194 -18.09 37.81 -26.95
CA TYR A 194 -17.95 37.66 -28.40
C TYR A 194 -16.51 37.90 -28.87
N ASN A 195 -15.89 39.01 -28.44
CA ASN A 195 -14.51 39.36 -28.81
C ASN A 195 -13.47 38.35 -28.31
N LYS A 196 -13.72 37.69 -27.18
CA LYS A 196 -12.83 36.68 -26.59
C LYS A 196 -13.17 35.25 -27.02
N GLY A 197 -14.23 35.05 -27.82
CA GLY A 197 -14.67 33.73 -28.27
C GLY A 197 -15.17 32.82 -27.14
N THR A 198 -15.84 33.39 -26.14
CA THR A 198 -16.38 32.65 -24.97
C THR A 198 -17.90 32.85 -24.84
N SER A 199 -18.56 31.96 -24.10
CA SER A 199 -19.99 32.09 -23.76
C SER A 199 -20.21 33.10 -22.64
N VAL A 200 -21.36 33.79 -22.67
CA VAL A 200 -21.82 34.68 -21.59
C VAL A 200 -22.03 33.91 -20.29
N GLU A 201 -22.46 32.65 -20.39
CA GLU A 201 -22.67 31.76 -19.23
C GLU A 201 -21.38 31.56 -18.41
N SER A 202 -20.21 31.67 -19.05
CA SER A 202 -18.89 31.59 -18.40
C SER A 202 -18.66 32.69 -17.36
N PHE A 203 -19.32 33.84 -17.50
CA PHE A 203 -19.19 34.96 -16.55
C PHE A 203 -20.13 34.84 -15.36
N GLY A 204 -21.17 34.00 -15.43
CA GLY A 204 -22.18 33.89 -14.38
C GLY A 204 -21.58 33.53 -13.02
N GLY A 205 -20.66 32.56 -12.99
CA GLY A 205 -20.00 32.22 -11.75
C GLY A 205 -19.06 33.33 -11.24
N LEU A 206 -18.32 34.02 -12.14
CA LEU A 206 -17.45 35.16 -11.78
C LEU A 206 -18.28 36.25 -11.09
N ILE A 207 -19.40 36.63 -11.71
CA ILE A 207 -20.33 37.62 -11.21
C ILE A 207 -20.96 37.14 -9.90
N GLY A 208 -21.39 35.88 -9.81
CA GLY A 208 -21.97 35.29 -8.60
C GLY A 208 -21.00 35.28 -7.42
N VAL A 209 -19.70 35.03 -7.63
CA VAL A 209 -18.67 35.13 -6.58
C VAL A 209 -18.52 36.57 -6.10
N ILE A 210 -18.47 37.55 -7.02
CA ILE A 210 -18.33 38.96 -6.67
C ILE A 210 -19.54 39.44 -5.86
N ILE A 211 -20.76 39.08 -6.28
CA ILE A 211 -22.00 39.41 -5.56
C ILE A 211 -22.00 38.77 -4.16
N ARG A 212 -21.65 37.49 -4.06
CA ARG A 212 -21.56 36.77 -2.79
C ARG A 212 -20.57 37.46 -1.84
N ASP A 213 -19.38 37.81 -2.31
CA ASP A 213 -18.35 38.42 -1.47
C ASP A 213 -18.76 39.83 -1.01
N ALA A 214 -19.44 40.59 -1.87
CA ALA A 214 -20.06 41.86 -1.48
C ALA A 214 -21.12 41.64 -0.40
N TYR A 215 -21.98 40.61 -0.54
CA TYR A 215 -23.01 40.30 0.46
C TYR A 215 -22.39 39.92 1.81
N PHE A 216 -21.42 39.00 1.82
CA PHE A 216 -20.75 38.59 3.05
C PHE A 216 -20.07 39.77 3.77
N LYS A 217 -19.49 40.70 3.00
CA LYS A 217 -18.89 41.92 3.54
C LYS A 217 -19.93 42.85 4.19
N HIS A 218 -21.09 43.06 3.54
CA HIS A 218 -22.16 43.91 4.07
C HIS A 218 -22.84 43.31 5.31
N HIS A 219 -23.10 42.00 5.29
CA HIS A 219 -23.80 41.29 6.37
C HIS A 219 -22.89 40.70 7.45
N LYS A 220 -21.57 40.90 7.34
CA LYS A 220 -20.55 40.39 8.28
C LYS A 220 -20.64 38.87 8.49
N ILE A 221 -20.88 38.13 7.42
CA ILE A 221 -20.93 36.66 7.45
C ILE A 221 -19.49 36.14 7.42
N ASP A 222 -19.06 35.43 8.47
CA ASP A 222 -17.73 34.82 8.53
C ASP A 222 -17.69 33.58 7.63
N THR A 223 -16.81 33.60 6.63
CA THR A 223 -16.62 32.50 5.69
C THR A 223 -15.88 31.30 6.30
N LYS A 224 -15.46 31.39 7.56
CA LYS A 224 -14.82 30.30 8.32
C LYS A 224 -15.78 29.29 8.96
N GLU A 225 -17.09 29.53 8.95
CA GLU A 225 -18.08 28.62 9.58
C GLU A 225 -18.57 27.47 8.68
N VAL A 226 -17.83 27.12 7.62
CA VAL A 226 -18.07 25.88 6.84
C VAL A 226 -16.90 24.91 7.04
N ASN A 227 -16.46 24.76 8.29
CA ASN A 227 -15.64 23.63 8.75
C ASN A 227 -16.28 23.09 10.03
N GLY A 228 -17.48 22.56 9.86
CA GLY A 228 -18.29 22.03 10.96
C GLY A 228 -19.06 20.78 10.57
N ASN A 229 -18.43 19.86 9.82
CA ASN A 229 -18.76 18.45 9.96
C ASN A 229 -17.63 17.79 10.74
N ASP A 230 -17.81 17.79 12.06
CA ASP A 230 -17.20 16.85 12.99
C ASP A 230 -17.46 15.42 12.49
N SER A 231 -16.46 14.83 11.82
CA SER A 231 -16.36 13.37 11.70
C SER A 231 -14.98 12.81 12.05
N ASP A 232 -14.04 13.62 12.55
CA ASP A 232 -12.70 13.17 12.95
C ASP A 232 -12.38 13.38 14.44
N LYS A 233 -13.37 13.14 15.31
CA LYS A 233 -13.12 12.84 16.72
C LYS A 233 -13.97 11.67 17.19
N LYS A 234 -13.54 10.45 16.82
CA LYS A 234 -13.71 9.22 17.61
C LYS A 234 -12.87 8.10 17.00
N SER A 235 -11.59 8.05 17.36
CA SER A 235 -10.86 6.82 17.67
C SER A 235 -9.44 7.16 18.12
N ALA A 236 -9.36 7.69 19.33
CA ALA A 236 -8.17 7.60 20.16
C ALA A 236 -8.64 7.35 21.58
N THR A 237 -9.04 6.10 21.84
CA THR A 237 -9.04 5.49 23.17
C THR A 237 -8.85 4.00 22.97
#